data_AF-A0A960KSH6-F1
#
_entry.id   AF-A0A960KSH6-F1
#
_cell.length_a   1.000
_cell.length_b   1.000
_cell.length_c   1.000
_cell.angle_alpha   90.00
_cell.angle_beta   90.00
_cell.angle_gamma   90.00
#
_symmetry.space_group_name_H-M   'P 1'
#
loop_
_entity.id
_entity.type
_entity.pdbx_description
1 polymer ?
#
loop_
_entity_poly.entity_id
_entity_poly.type
_entity_poly.pdbx_seq_one_letter_code
_entity_poly.pdbx_strand_id
1 'polypeptide(L)'
;MIWALMLLVSFQADYKLFYLEGKQLYSEGNYEAALEKFKEAYRLNPKPQRFKTEGTFFDDYQPRYWIARCYEHIDVLEAEKWMAQSKEALEGDVSKKRELVAEYNRDQDRITRSAGDFRRKRNLEYDSEIEKARALANDNQFDAAEQAYRELARRYPLRSEAKAGLETLPSLKRSFLEQKYTALRLAVAESRFADAERLLADMRRVDAQFTSIKDGERLLADAREKASQPAKEPTPQPVKTPVEVTHTDPQPKNQSVSNPPAPSLDREALRLALLETLKPYRRGDPQTALNELERLDLPHQEESASYLWLRGLLNLETYRMSPQPRESQLKEAETWVGRLLQANPDFEPDPKLYPDYVLTFVVRLKAGQ
;
A
#
# COMPACT_ATOMS: atom_id res chain seq x y z
N MET A 1 22.80 33.26 -23.98
CA MET A 1 22.91 32.01 -23.19
C MET A 1 24.01 32.04 -22.12
N ILE A 2 25.18 32.62 -22.36
CA ILE A 2 26.29 32.66 -21.36
C ILE A 2 25.94 33.52 -20.12
N TRP A 3 25.21 34.63 -20.29
CA TRP A 3 24.76 35.48 -19.17
C TRP A 3 23.74 34.82 -18.22
N ALA A 4 22.88 33.94 -18.74
CA ALA A 4 21.90 33.21 -17.93
C ALA A 4 22.56 32.10 -17.07
N LEU A 5 23.67 31.52 -17.56
CA LEU A 5 24.47 30.54 -16.81
C LEU A 5 25.31 31.21 -15.71
N MET A 6 25.87 32.40 -15.95
CA MET A 6 26.59 33.15 -14.91
C MET A 6 25.68 33.63 -13.76
N LEU A 7 24.44 34.03 -14.07
CA LEU A 7 23.42 34.39 -13.06
C LEU A 7 22.96 33.19 -12.23
N LEU A 8 22.91 31.99 -12.82
CA LEU A 8 22.49 30.77 -12.09
C LEU A 8 23.60 30.21 -11.17
N VAL A 9 24.87 30.38 -11.55
CA VAL A 9 26.02 29.92 -10.74
C VAL A 9 26.30 30.84 -9.55
N SER A 10 26.09 32.16 -9.69
CA SER A 10 26.21 33.10 -8.58
C SER A 10 25.10 32.91 -7.52
N PHE A 11 23.85 32.68 -7.94
CA PHE A 11 22.73 32.43 -7.02
C PHE A 11 22.84 31.16 -6.16
N GLN A 12 23.54 30.11 -6.62
CA GLN A 12 23.69 28.86 -5.86
C GLN A 12 24.74 28.96 -4.75
N ALA A 13 25.77 29.81 -4.93
CA ALA A 13 26.82 30.02 -3.93
C ALA A 13 26.27 30.74 -2.68
N ASP A 14 25.38 31.73 -2.89
CA ASP A 14 24.84 32.56 -1.82
C ASP A 14 23.84 31.80 -0.94
N TYR A 15 22.95 30.99 -1.53
CA TYR A 15 22.00 30.15 -0.78
C TYR A 15 22.70 29.26 0.27
N LYS A 16 23.74 28.55 -0.15
CA LYS A 16 24.44 27.58 0.69
C LYS A 16 25.18 28.28 1.82
N LEU A 17 25.71 29.48 1.57
CA LEU A 17 26.36 30.30 2.58
C LEU A 17 25.36 30.71 3.68
N PHE A 18 24.23 31.34 3.31
CA PHE A 18 23.19 31.72 4.27
C PHE A 18 22.64 30.52 5.06
N TYR A 19 22.48 29.36 4.41
CA TYR A 19 22.04 28.14 5.07
C TYR A 19 23.05 27.60 6.09
N LEU A 20 24.35 27.59 5.76
CA LEU A 20 25.40 27.14 6.68
C LEU A 20 25.60 28.10 7.84
N GLU A 21 25.57 29.41 7.58
CA GLU A 21 25.59 30.45 8.62
C GLU A 21 24.39 30.31 9.57
N GLY A 22 23.18 30.09 9.03
CA GLY A 22 21.99 29.85 9.84
C GLY A 22 22.13 28.61 10.73
N LYS A 23 22.71 27.52 10.21
CA LYS A 23 22.97 26.32 11.02
C LYS A 23 23.99 26.56 12.13
N GLN A 24 25.04 27.32 11.85
CA GLN A 24 26.03 27.68 12.83
C GLN A 24 25.40 28.51 13.96
N LEU A 25 24.68 29.59 13.62
CA LEU A 25 23.97 30.44 14.59
C LEU A 25 22.94 29.65 15.40
N TYR A 26 22.24 28.70 14.75
CA TYR A 26 21.29 27.82 15.44
C TYR A 26 22.00 26.92 16.47
N SER A 27 23.16 26.35 16.13
CA SER A 27 23.95 25.53 17.06
C SER A 27 24.56 26.34 18.21
N GLU A 28 24.78 27.64 18.01
CA GLU A 28 25.23 28.60 19.02
C GLU A 28 24.07 29.12 19.90
N GLY A 29 22.82 28.70 19.63
CA GLY A 29 21.63 29.12 20.38
C GLY A 29 21.09 30.50 19.99
N ASN A 30 21.64 31.15 18.95
CA ASN A 30 21.19 32.45 18.48
C ASN A 30 20.07 32.29 17.44
N TYR A 31 18.90 31.86 17.91
CA TYR A 31 17.80 31.44 17.05
C TYR A 31 17.19 32.58 16.22
N GLU A 32 17.20 33.82 16.71
CA GLU A 32 16.72 35.01 15.98
C GLU A 32 17.61 35.33 14.77
N ALA A 33 18.93 35.35 14.97
CA ALA A 33 19.88 35.56 13.87
C ALA A 33 19.87 34.37 12.91
N ALA A 34 19.75 33.15 13.42
CA ALA A 34 19.62 31.94 12.61
C ALA A 34 18.36 31.99 11.72
N LEU A 35 17.23 32.43 12.26
CA LEU A 35 15.96 32.58 11.55
C LEU A 35 16.10 33.52 10.34
N GLU A 36 16.72 34.68 10.52
CA GLU A 36 16.93 35.64 9.43
C GLU A 36 17.83 35.07 8.32
N LYS A 37 18.89 34.33 8.69
CA LYS A 37 19.75 33.64 7.72
C LYS A 37 19.01 32.53 6.97
N PHE A 38 18.14 31.77 7.63
CA PHE A 38 17.33 30.76 6.95
C PHE A 38 16.23 31.35 6.08
N LYS A 39 15.62 32.48 6.46
CA LYS A 39 14.68 33.23 5.61
C LYS A 39 15.36 33.76 4.36
N GLU A 40 16.58 34.26 4.47
CA GLU A 40 17.35 34.75 3.32
C GLU A 40 17.76 33.60 2.38
N ALA A 41 18.20 32.47 2.94
CA ALA A 41 18.40 31.24 2.17
C ALA A 41 17.11 30.83 1.44
N TYR A 42 15.97 30.83 2.14
CA TYR A 42 14.67 30.51 1.53
C TYR A 42 14.23 31.51 0.45
N ARG A 43 14.52 32.80 0.62
CA ARG A 43 14.23 33.87 -0.36
C ARG A 43 15.02 33.67 -1.66
N LEU A 44 16.30 33.32 -1.55
CA LEU A 44 17.19 33.11 -2.69
C LEU A 44 16.87 31.83 -3.47
N ASN A 45 16.45 30.77 -2.78
CA ASN A 45 16.00 29.55 -3.42
C ASN A 45 14.74 28.98 -2.73
N PRO A 46 13.54 29.41 -3.18
CA PRO A 46 12.29 28.97 -2.60
C PRO A 46 11.90 27.55 -3.05
N LYS A 47 12.65 26.93 -3.98
CA LYS A 47 12.35 25.60 -4.51
C LYS A 47 13.08 24.51 -3.73
N PRO A 48 12.44 23.34 -3.52
CA PRO A 48 13.11 22.16 -2.98
C PRO A 48 14.37 21.82 -3.77
N GLN A 49 15.54 21.85 -3.13
CA GLN A 49 16.70 21.15 -3.66
C GLN A 49 16.75 19.76 -3.02
N ARG A 50 16.77 18.72 -3.87
CA ARG A 50 16.89 17.34 -3.44
C ARG A 50 18.31 17.09 -2.95
N PHE A 51 18.48 16.97 -1.64
CA PHE A 51 19.74 16.53 -1.04
C PHE A 51 19.58 15.16 -0.42
N LYS A 52 20.55 14.29 -0.67
CA LYS A 52 20.67 12.99 -0.02
C LYS A 52 21.47 13.21 1.27
N THR A 53 20.77 13.41 2.37
CA THR A 53 21.37 13.28 3.72
C THR A 53 21.11 11.86 4.22
N GLU A 54 22.13 11.28 4.86
CA GLU A 54 22.14 9.91 5.35
C GLU A 54 20.93 9.63 6.25
N GLY A 55 20.13 8.62 5.86
CA GLY A 55 19.12 8.01 6.73
C GLY A 55 17.80 8.78 6.89
N THR A 56 16.82 8.40 6.07
CA THR A 56 15.38 8.29 6.44
C THR A 56 14.42 9.49 6.46
N PHE A 57 14.76 10.69 5.98
CA PHE A 57 13.73 11.70 5.68
C PHE A 57 13.97 12.40 4.33
N PHE A 58 13.00 12.28 3.42
CA PHE A 58 12.85 13.16 2.27
C PHE A 58 12.08 14.39 2.73
N ASP A 59 12.77 15.37 3.31
CA ASP A 59 12.14 16.67 3.52
C ASP A 59 12.58 17.59 2.38
N ASP A 60 11.63 17.91 1.50
CA ASP A 60 11.82 18.79 0.34
C ASP A 60 12.05 20.27 0.76
N TYR A 61 12.35 20.54 2.03
CA TYR A 61 12.22 21.88 2.60
C TYR A 61 13.19 22.23 3.74
N GLN A 62 14.50 22.02 3.55
CA GLN A 62 15.51 22.29 4.59
C GLN A 62 15.42 23.69 5.25
N PRO A 63 15.38 24.84 4.53
CA PRO A 63 15.27 26.14 5.20
C PRO A 63 13.95 26.30 5.96
N ARG A 64 12.82 25.78 5.45
CA ARG A 64 11.53 25.88 6.15
C ARG A 64 11.49 25.04 7.43
N TYR A 65 12.10 23.85 7.39
CA TYR A 65 12.28 23.03 8.58
C TYR A 65 13.08 23.80 9.65
N TRP A 66 14.22 24.40 9.28
CA TRP A 66 15.02 25.17 10.24
C TRP A 66 14.37 26.48 10.67
N ILE A 67 13.59 27.14 9.81
CA ILE A 67 12.74 28.28 10.18
C ILE A 67 11.72 27.87 11.24
N ALA A 68 11.02 26.74 11.04
CA ALA A 68 10.07 26.21 12.02
C ALA A 68 10.77 25.87 13.34
N ARG A 69 11.95 25.25 13.30
CA ARG A 69 12.78 24.97 14.47
C ARG A 69 13.25 26.25 15.17
N CYS A 70 13.60 27.31 14.45
CA CYS A 70 13.96 28.58 15.08
C CYS A 70 12.75 29.18 15.81
N TYR A 71 11.57 29.16 15.20
CA TYR A 71 10.35 29.63 15.86
C TYR A 71 10.03 28.83 17.12
N GLU A 72 10.08 27.49 17.08
CA GLU A 72 9.90 26.65 18.27
C GLU A 72 10.86 27.02 19.42
N HIS A 73 12.13 27.28 19.11
CA HIS A 73 13.14 27.59 20.12
C HIS A 73 13.09 29.04 20.61
N ILE A 74 12.74 30.00 19.75
CA ILE A 74 12.43 31.38 20.15
C ILE A 74 11.21 31.38 21.07
N ASP A 75 10.16 30.64 20.73
CA ASP A 75 8.96 30.50 21.56
C ASP A 75 9.29 29.88 22.92
N VAL A 76 10.21 28.90 22.98
CA VAL A 76 10.70 28.31 24.24
C VAL A 76 11.53 29.30 25.06
N LEU A 77 12.48 30.02 24.44
CA LEU A 77 13.28 31.03 25.16
C LEU A 77 12.45 32.22 25.62
N GLU A 78 11.48 32.66 24.82
CA GLU A 78 10.49 33.66 25.21
C GLU A 78 9.58 33.12 26.30
N ALA A 79 9.17 31.85 26.26
CA ALA A 79 8.43 31.21 27.34
C ALA A 79 9.25 31.10 28.63
N GLU A 80 10.57 30.84 28.56
CA GLU A 80 11.46 30.79 29.73
C GLU A 80 11.72 32.19 30.32
N LYS A 81 11.95 33.20 29.47
CA LYS A 81 12.07 34.61 29.86
C LYS A 81 10.76 35.12 30.45
N TRP A 82 9.64 34.71 29.86
CA TRP A 82 8.30 34.98 30.37
C TRP A 82 8.06 34.25 31.69
N MET A 83 8.44 32.98 31.86
CA MET A 83 8.34 32.24 33.14
C MET A 83 9.19 32.88 34.25
N ALA A 84 10.35 33.44 33.92
CA ALA A 84 11.19 34.19 34.85
C ALA A 84 10.57 35.54 35.25
N GLN A 85 9.91 36.24 34.33
CA GLN A 85 9.18 37.50 34.59
C GLN A 85 7.78 37.27 35.20
N SER A 86 7.23 36.07 35.04
CA SER A 86 5.84 35.71 35.35
C SER A 86 5.67 35.11 36.75
N LYS A 87 6.73 34.86 37.54
CA LYS A 87 6.53 34.40 38.93
C LYS A 87 5.83 35.44 39.82
N GLU A 88 5.84 36.72 39.42
CA GLU A 88 5.29 37.85 40.18
C GLU A 88 3.94 38.39 39.63
N ALA A 89 3.55 38.02 38.39
CA ALA A 89 2.38 38.56 37.70
C ALA A 89 1.23 37.55 37.46
N LEU A 90 1.40 36.28 37.88
CA LEU A 90 0.66 35.14 37.36
C LEU A 90 -0.39 34.56 38.31
N GLU A 91 -1.30 35.39 38.79
CA GLU A 91 -2.60 34.91 39.29
C GLU A 91 -3.77 35.30 38.36
N GLY A 92 -3.53 36.05 37.27
CA GLY A 92 -4.58 36.50 36.33
C GLY A 92 -4.53 35.96 34.89
N ASP A 93 -3.36 35.72 34.29
CA ASP A 93 -3.22 35.63 32.81
C ASP A 93 -3.02 34.19 32.24
N VAL A 94 -2.99 33.17 33.11
CA VAL A 94 -2.83 31.75 32.70
C VAL A 94 -4.07 31.22 31.98
N SER A 95 -5.26 31.70 32.36
CA SER A 95 -6.52 31.19 31.81
C SER A 95 -6.65 31.49 30.32
N LYS A 96 -6.32 32.72 29.91
CA LYS A 96 -6.40 33.14 28.50
C LYS A 96 -5.40 32.40 27.61
N LYS A 97 -4.19 32.14 28.11
CA LYS A 97 -3.19 31.36 27.36
C LYS A 97 -3.59 29.88 27.22
N ARG A 98 -4.21 29.29 28.25
CA ARG A 98 -4.75 27.92 28.17
C ARG A 98 -5.90 27.81 27.16
N GLU A 99 -6.76 28.83 27.07
CA GLU A 99 -7.83 28.88 26.06
C GLU A 99 -7.29 28.93 24.63
N LEU A 100 -6.26 29.75 24.36
CA LEU A 100 -5.62 29.83 23.04
C LEU A 100 -4.96 28.51 22.62
N VAL A 101 -4.26 27.83 23.55
CA VAL A 101 -3.67 26.51 23.27
C VAL A 101 -4.76 25.46 23.00
N ALA A 102 -5.87 25.50 23.74
CA ALA A 102 -7.01 24.61 23.52
C ALA A 102 -7.71 24.89 22.17
N GLU A 103 -7.75 26.14 21.71
CA GLU A 103 -8.24 26.49 20.38
C GLU A 103 -7.30 26.00 19.27
N TYR A 104 -5.99 26.23 19.40
CA TYR A 104 -4.99 25.73 18.47
C TYR A 104 -5.08 24.20 18.29
N ASN A 105 -5.15 23.45 19.39
CA ASN A 105 -5.27 21.99 19.34
C ASN A 105 -6.56 21.53 18.64
N ARG A 106 -7.69 22.21 18.89
CA ARG A 106 -8.95 21.95 18.18
C ARG A 106 -8.84 22.18 16.68
N ASP A 107 -8.13 23.22 16.28
CA ASP A 107 -7.91 23.55 14.88
C ASP A 107 -6.96 22.55 14.20
N GLN A 108 -5.89 22.14 14.89
CA GLN A 108 -5.00 21.07 14.42
C GLN A 108 -5.75 19.74 14.24
N ASP A 109 -6.62 19.38 15.19
CA ASP A 109 -7.48 18.20 15.09
C ASP A 109 -8.46 18.30 13.91
N ARG A 110 -9.05 19.48 13.68
CA ARG A 110 -9.95 19.72 12.54
C ARG A 110 -9.22 19.56 11.21
N ILE A 111 -8.02 20.12 11.10
CA ILE A 111 -7.17 20.00 9.90
C ILE A 111 -6.78 18.55 9.66
N THR A 112 -6.36 17.84 10.71
CA THR A 112 -5.96 16.43 10.62
C THR A 112 -7.13 15.55 10.18
N ARG A 113 -8.32 15.76 10.77
CA ARG A 113 -9.55 15.05 10.35
C ARG A 113 -9.91 15.34 8.90
N SER A 114 -9.93 16.61 8.50
CA SER A 114 -10.23 17.02 7.13
C SER A 114 -9.25 16.43 6.10
N ALA A 115 -7.95 16.43 6.42
CA ALA A 115 -6.92 15.80 5.59
C ALA A 115 -7.12 14.28 5.48
N GLY A 116 -7.50 13.63 6.59
CA GLY A 116 -7.88 12.21 6.62
C GLY A 116 -9.08 11.91 5.74
N ASP A 117 -10.14 12.70 5.84
CA ASP A 117 -11.36 12.57 5.03
C ASP A 117 -11.09 12.80 3.55
N PHE A 118 -10.32 13.82 3.21
CA PHE A 118 -9.90 14.08 1.84
C PHE A 118 -9.09 12.90 1.27
N ARG A 119 -8.16 12.34 2.04
CA ARG A 119 -7.38 11.17 1.63
C ARG A 119 -8.28 9.95 1.42
N ARG A 120 -9.23 9.70 2.33
CA ARG A 120 -10.23 8.62 2.21
C ARG A 120 -11.07 8.78 0.95
N LYS A 121 -11.65 9.96 0.73
CA LYS A 121 -12.46 10.24 -0.46
C LYS A 121 -11.67 10.01 -1.75
N ARG A 122 -10.44 10.52 -1.81
CA ARG A 122 -9.56 10.36 -2.98
C ARG A 122 -9.17 8.90 -3.22
N ASN A 123 -9.00 8.11 -2.16
CA ASN A 123 -8.76 6.66 -2.29
C ASN A 123 -10.01 5.95 -2.83
N LEU A 124 -11.20 6.25 -2.30
CA LEU A 124 -12.46 5.69 -2.79
C LEU A 124 -12.72 6.03 -4.27
N GLU A 125 -12.42 7.27 -4.68
CA GLU A 125 -12.48 7.68 -6.08
C GLU A 125 -11.52 6.86 -6.94
N TYR A 126 -10.26 6.69 -6.49
CA TYR A 126 -9.29 5.85 -7.20
C TYR A 126 -9.76 4.40 -7.34
N ASP A 127 -10.23 3.81 -6.23
CA ASP A 127 -10.69 2.42 -6.17
C ASP A 127 -11.93 2.22 -7.05
N SER A 128 -12.84 3.18 -7.13
CA SER A 128 -13.99 3.10 -8.03
C SER A 128 -13.56 3.17 -9.51
N GLU A 129 -12.65 4.07 -9.85
CA GLU A 129 -12.22 4.26 -11.23
C GLU A 129 -11.31 3.12 -11.73
N ILE A 130 -10.48 2.53 -10.86
CA ILE A 130 -9.67 1.35 -11.24
C ILE A 130 -10.56 0.14 -11.52
N GLU A 131 -11.63 -0.05 -10.75
CA GLU A 131 -12.61 -1.11 -11.01
C GLU A 131 -13.37 -0.90 -12.32
N LYS A 132 -13.70 0.36 -12.68
CA LYS A 132 -14.26 0.66 -14.01
C LYS A 132 -13.28 0.32 -15.13
N ALA A 133 -11.99 0.65 -14.98
CA ALA A 133 -10.97 0.31 -15.97
C ALA A 133 -10.82 -1.21 -16.14
N ARG A 134 -10.90 -1.98 -15.04
CA ARG A 134 -10.92 -3.45 -15.05
C ARG A 134 -12.16 -4.00 -15.74
N ALA A 135 -13.34 -3.44 -15.45
CA ALA A 135 -14.58 -3.85 -16.11
C ALA A 135 -14.51 -3.64 -17.62
N LEU A 136 -14.01 -2.50 -18.09
CA LEU A 136 -13.79 -2.25 -19.52
C LEU A 136 -12.86 -3.30 -20.16
N ALA A 137 -11.79 -3.70 -19.47
CA ALA A 137 -10.89 -4.74 -19.96
C ALA A 137 -11.59 -6.11 -20.05
N ASN A 138 -12.38 -6.48 -19.04
CA ASN A 138 -13.14 -7.73 -19.01
C ASN A 138 -14.24 -7.77 -20.09
N ASP A 139 -14.81 -6.62 -20.43
CA ASP A 139 -15.79 -6.46 -21.50
C ASP A 139 -15.13 -6.39 -22.91
N ASN A 140 -13.83 -6.68 -22.99
CA ASN A 140 -13.01 -6.65 -24.22
C ASN A 140 -12.94 -5.25 -24.87
N GLN A 141 -13.23 -4.19 -24.11
CA GLN A 141 -13.10 -2.79 -24.54
C GLN A 141 -11.67 -2.29 -24.26
N PHE A 142 -10.67 -2.98 -24.83
CA PHE A 142 -9.26 -2.80 -24.48
C PHE A 142 -8.76 -1.36 -24.66
N ASP A 143 -9.16 -0.67 -25.73
CA ASP A 143 -8.73 0.73 -25.97
C ASP A 143 -9.31 1.69 -24.93
N ALA A 144 -10.57 1.48 -24.52
CA ALA A 144 -11.21 2.28 -23.48
C ALA A 144 -10.58 2.00 -22.11
N ALA A 145 -10.30 0.73 -21.81
CA ALA A 145 -9.58 0.32 -20.62
C ALA A 145 -8.18 0.95 -20.57
N GLU A 146 -7.45 0.94 -21.69
CA GLU A 146 -6.11 1.55 -21.78
C GLU A 146 -6.16 3.05 -21.50
N GLN A 147 -7.11 3.77 -22.10
CA GLN A 147 -7.31 5.20 -21.85
C GLN A 147 -7.62 5.47 -20.37
N ALA A 148 -8.49 4.67 -19.76
CA ALA A 148 -8.83 4.79 -18.34
C ALA A 148 -7.61 4.57 -17.44
N TYR A 149 -6.82 3.52 -17.68
CA TYR A 149 -5.59 3.29 -16.91
C TYR A 149 -4.53 4.37 -17.14
N ARG A 150 -4.37 4.90 -18.36
CA ARG A 150 -3.45 6.02 -18.63
C ARG A 150 -3.83 7.28 -17.86
N GLU A 151 -5.12 7.62 -17.83
CA GLU A 151 -5.60 8.77 -17.06
C GLU A 151 -5.40 8.56 -15.55
N LEU A 152 -5.67 7.34 -15.05
CA LEU A 152 -5.41 7.00 -13.65
C LEU A 152 -3.93 7.07 -13.29
N ALA A 153 -3.04 6.55 -14.14
CA ALA A 153 -1.60 6.62 -13.93
C ALA A 153 -1.08 8.07 -13.96
N ARG A 154 -1.70 8.94 -14.76
CA ARG A 154 -1.40 10.37 -14.81
C ARG A 154 -1.87 11.11 -13.56
N ARG A 155 -3.09 10.84 -13.10
CA ARG A 155 -3.70 11.51 -11.93
C ARG A 155 -3.12 11.00 -10.60
N TYR A 156 -2.71 9.72 -10.54
CA TYR A 156 -2.22 9.06 -9.34
C TYR A 156 -0.89 8.32 -9.59
N PRO A 157 0.22 9.05 -9.85
CA PRO A 157 1.48 8.47 -10.33
C PRO A 157 2.20 7.53 -9.32
N LEU A 158 1.86 7.63 -8.04
CA LEU A 158 2.40 6.81 -6.95
C LEU A 158 1.63 5.49 -6.75
N ARG A 159 0.48 5.32 -7.40
CA ARG A 159 -0.31 4.08 -7.37
C ARG A 159 0.14 3.17 -8.51
N SER A 160 0.62 1.98 -8.19
CA SER A 160 1.20 1.05 -9.17
C SER A 160 0.14 0.26 -9.93
N GLU A 161 -1.08 0.17 -9.42
CA GLU A 161 -2.14 -0.69 -9.94
C GLU A 161 -2.57 -0.29 -11.35
N ALA A 162 -2.65 1.03 -11.63
CA ALA A 162 -2.95 1.51 -12.97
C ALA A 162 -1.83 1.20 -13.98
N LYS A 163 -0.57 1.24 -13.55
CA LYS A 163 0.58 0.87 -14.40
C LYS A 163 0.58 -0.63 -14.69
N ALA A 164 0.31 -1.46 -13.67
CA ALA A 164 0.15 -2.89 -13.84
C ALA A 164 -1.00 -3.23 -14.82
N GLY A 165 -2.10 -2.46 -14.78
CA GLY A 165 -3.18 -2.56 -15.77
C GLY A 165 -2.71 -2.31 -17.21
N LEU A 166 -1.90 -1.27 -17.43
CA LEU A 166 -1.31 -0.96 -18.75
C LEU A 166 -0.35 -2.05 -19.23
N GLU A 167 0.43 -2.63 -18.33
CA GLU A 167 1.39 -3.70 -18.66
C GLU A 167 0.69 -5.02 -19.02
N THR A 168 -0.48 -5.30 -18.43
CA THR A 168 -1.24 -6.54 -18.63
C THR A 168 -2.21 -6.49 -19.80
N LEU A 169 -2.70 -5.30 -20.18
CA LEU A 169 -3.66 -5.15 -21.28
C LEU A 169 -3.21 -5.76 -22.63
N PRO A 170 -1.95 -5.58 -23.09
CA PRO A 170 -1.51 -6.14 -24.37
C PRO A 170 -1.58 -7.68 -24.41
N SER A 171 -1.26 -8.36 -23.31
CA SER A 171 -1.31 -9.82 -23.25
C SER A 171 -2.75 -10.34 -23.21
N LEU A 172 -3.64 -9.66 -22.48
CA LEU A 172 -5.08 -9.95 -22.48
C LEU A 172 -5.70 -9.78 -23.87
N LYS A 173 -5.43 -8.64 -24.52
CA LYS A 173 -5.90 -8.34 -25.89
C LYS A 173 -5.45 -9.42 -26.86
N ARG A 174 -4.17 -9.82 -26.80
CA ARG A 174 -3.63 -10.89 -27.64
C ARG A 174 -4.31 -12.24 -27.37
N SER A 175 -4.47 -12.63 -26.10
CA SER A 175 -5.12 -13.89 -25.73
C SER A 175 -6.55 -13.97 -26.28
N PHE A 176 -7.32 -12.89 -26.14
CA PHE A 176 -8.67 -12.78 -26.69
C PHE A 176 -8.70 -12.98 -28.21
N LEU A 177 -7.80 -12.31 -28.95
CA LEU A 177 -7.73 -12.42 -30.41
C LEU A 177 -7.35 -13.83 -30.89
N GLU A 178 -6.42 -14.50 -30.21
CA GLU A 178 -6.03 -15.88 -30.52
C GLU A 178 -7.19 -16.88 -30.27
N GLN A 179 -7.94 -16.69 -29.18
CA GLN A 179 -9.14 -17.49 -28.89
C GLN A 179 -10.21 -17.31 -29.98
N LYS A 180 -10.47 -16.06 -30.39
CA LYS A 180 -11.41 -15.75 -31.47
C LYS A 180 -10.97 -16.34 -32.80
N TYR A 181 -9.68 -16.28 -33.12
CA TYR A 181 -9.12 -16.88 -34.33
C TYR A 181 -9.29 -18.42 -34.32
N THR A 182 -9.06 -19.06 -33.18
CA THR A 182 -9.29 -20.51 -33.03
C THR A 182 -10.76 -20.88 -33.25
N ALA A 183 -11.69 -20.12 -32.65
CA ALA A 183 -13.12 -20.32 -32.85
C ALA A 183 -13.54 -20.11 -34.32
N LEU A 184 -12.93 -19.13 -35.01
CA LEU A 184 -13.17 -18.88 -36.42
C LEU A 184 -12.78 -20.08 -37.27
N ARG A 185 -11.60 -20.68 -37.03
CA ARG A 185 -11.14 -21.86 -37.77
C ARG A 185 -12.10 -23.02 -37.62
N LEU A 186 -12.63 -23.23 -36.43
CA LEU A 186 -13.63 -24.27 -36.16
C LEU A 186 -14.95 -23.98 -36.90
N ALA A 187 -15.45 -22.75 -36.85
CA ALA A 187 -16.66 -22.36 -37.56
C ALA A 187 -16.52 -22.54 -39.08
N VAL A 188 -15.35 -22.21 -39.65
CA VAL A 188 -15.05 -22.45 -41.08
C VAL A 188 -15.03 -23.95 -41.40
N ALA A 189 -14.40 -24.78 -40.56
CA ALA A 189 -14.35 -26.23 -40.77
C ALA A 189 -15.75 -26.88 -40.75
N GLU A 190 -16.65 -26.35 -39.93
CA GLU A 190 -18.04 -26.80 -39.81
C GLU A 190 -18.98 -26.13 -40.82
N SER A 191 -18.45 -25.35 -41.78
CA SER A 191 -19.22 -24.59 -42.77
C SER A 191 -20.22 -23.58 -42.16
N ARG A 192 -20.00 -23.16 -40.90
CA ARG A 192 -20.78 -22.10 -40.21
C ARG A 192 -20.26 -20.71 -40.58
N PHE A 193 -20.38 -20.34 -41.86
CA PHE A 193 -19.76 -19.13 -42.41
C PHE A 193 -20.24 -17.81 -41.79
N ALA A 194 -21.52 -17.72 -41.39
CA ALA A 194 -22.05 -16.53 -40.74
C ALA A 194 -21.42 -16.29 -39.35
N ASP A 195 -21.14 -17.36 -38.61
CA ASP A 195 -20.44 -17.28 -37.32
C ASP A 195 -18.98 -16.85 -37.52
N ALA A 196 -18.31 -17.38 -38.55
CA ALA A 196 -16.95 -16.99 -38.90
C ALA A 196 -16.84 -15.50 -39.27
N GLU A 197 -17.80 -14.94 -40.00
CA GLU A 197 -17.84 -13.51 -40.33
C GLU A 197 -18.05 -12.62 -39.10
N ARG A 198 -18.93 -13.03 -38.18
CA ARG A 198 -19.12 -12.33 -36.89
C ARG A 198 -17.83 -12.32 -36.08
N LEU A 199 -17.12 -13.45 -36.02
CA LEU A 199 -15.83 -13.55 -35.33
C LEU A 199 -14.76 -12.64 -35.97
N LEU A 200 -14.68 -12.56 -37.31
CA LEU A 200 -13.80 -11.60 -37.99
C LEU A 200 -14.15 -10.14 -37.65
N ALA A 201 -15.44 -9.81 -37.62
CA ALA A 201 -15.90 -8.46 -37.27
C ALA A 201 -15.52 -8.10 -35.82
N ASP A 202 -15.71 -9.01 -34.87
CA ASP A 202 -15.26 -8.85 -33.48
C ASP A 202 -13.76 -8.62 -33.39
N MET A 203 -12.95 -9.42 -34.10
CA MET A 203 -11.50 -9.29 -34.11
C MET A 203 -11.06 -7.94 -34.68
N ARG A 204 -11.65 -7.49 -35.81
CA ARG A 204 -11.34 -6.18 -36.41
C ARG A 204 -11.73 -5.01 -35.51
N ARG A 205 -12.82 -5.14 -34.75
CA ARG A 205 -13.25 -4.12 -33.77
C ARG A 205 -12.23 -3.94 -32.65
N VAL A 206 -11.59 -5.03 -32.23
CA VAL A 206 -10.57 -5.01 -31.18
C VAL A 206 -9.20 -4.60 -31.72
N ASP A 207 -8.80 -5.13 -32.86
CA ASP A 207 -7.53 -4.82 -33.49
C ASP A 207 -7.55 -5.11 -35.00
N ALA A 208 -7.78 -4.07 -35.81
CA ALA A 208 -7.77 -4.21 -37.27
C ALA A 208 -6.41 -4.63 -37.85
N GLN A 209 -5.32 -4.52 -37.10
CA GLN A 209 -3.97 -4.84 -37.56
C GLN A 209 -3.50 -6.24 -37.14
N PHE A 210 -4.31 -7.00 -36.41
CA PHE A 210 -3.95 -8.35 -35.99
C PHE A 210 -3.73 -9.27 -37.21
N THR A 211 -2.53 -9.84 -37.32
CA THR A 211 -2.08 -10.55 -38.54
C THR A 211 -2.99 -11.70 -38.93
N SER A 212 -3.53 -12.44 -37.95
CA SER A 212 -4.40 -13.59 -38.18
C SER A 212 -5.77 -13.22 -38.76
N ILE A 213 -6.15 -11.94 -38.81
CA ILE A 213 -7.37 -11.50 -39.50
C ILE A 213 -7.29 -11.78 -41.00
N LYS A 214 -6.16 -11.42 -41.63
CA LYS A 214 -5.95 -11.68 -43.07
C LYS A 214 -5.94 -13.17 -43.38
N ASP A 215 -5.38 -13.98 -42.49
CA ASP A 215 -5.38 -15.44 -42.62
C ASP A 215 -6.80 -16.00 -42.46
N GLY A 216 -7.58 -15.48 -41.50
CA GLY A 216 -8.98 -15.85 -41.32
C GLY A 216 -9.86 -15.49 -42.51
N GLU A 217 -9.66 -14.31 -43.12
CA GLU A 217 -10.34 -13.88 -44.35
C GLU A 217 -10.07 -14.84 -45.52
N ARG A 218 -8.79 -15.21 -45.72
CA ARG A 218 -8.39 -16.18 -46.76
C ARG A 218 -9.02 -17.55 -46.52
N LEU A 219 -8.93 -18.06 -45.29
CA LEU A 219 -9.53 -19.34 -44.90
C LEU A 219 -11.03 -19.38 -45.18
N LEU A 220 -11.75 -18.29 -44.87
CA LEU A 220 -13.18 -18.19 -45.13
C LEU A 220 -13.50 -18.13 -46.63
N ALA A 221 -12.73 -17.37 -47.41
CA ALA A 221 -12.91 -17.27 -48.85
C ALA A 221 -12.68 -18.62 -49.55
N ASP A 222 -11.57 -19.30 -49.25
CA ASP A 222 -11.23 -20.61 -49.80
C ASP A 222 -12.30 -21.67 -49.47
N ALA A 223 -12.82 -21.65 -48.25
CA ALA A 223 -13.86 -22.59 -47.81
C ALA A 223 -15.20 -22.36 -48.54
N ARG A 224 -15.57 -21.09 -48.78
CA ARG A 224 -16.77 -20.74 -49.56
C ARG A 224 -16.66 -21.15 -51.02
N GLU A 225 -15.49 -20.93 -51.62
CA GLU A 225 -15.24 -21.36 -52.99
C GLU A 225 -15.39 -22.88 -53.11
N LYS A 226 -14.77 -23.65 -52.20
CA LYS A 226 -14.92 -25.10 -52.14
C LYS A 226 -16.37 -25.56 -51.94
N ALA A 227 -17.13 -24.89 -51.08
CA ALA A 227 -18.54 -25.21 -50.84
C ALA A 227 -19.46 -24.88 -52.04
N SER A 228 -19.05 -23.95 -52.89
CA SER A 228 -19.81 -23.53 -54.08
C SER A 228 -19.55 -24.43 -55.30
N GLN A 229 -18.50 -25.26 -55.28
CA GLN A 229 -18.23 -26.21 -56.36
C GLN A 229 -19.26 -27.36 -56.30
N PRO A 230 -19.86 -27.74 -57.45
CA PRO A 230 -20.83 -28.83 -57.49
C PRO A 230 -20.16 -30.10 -56.97
N ALA A 231 -20.82 -30.76 -56.02
CA ALA A 231 -20.34 -32.01 -55.45
C ALA A 231 -20.08 -33.00 -56.59
N LYS A 232 -18.80 -33.25 -56.90
CA LYS A 232 -18.44 -34.37 -57.77
C LYS A 232 -19.00 -35.61 -57.11
N GLU A 233 -19.88 -36.32 -57.84
CA GLU A 233 -20.49 -37.56 -57.38
C GLU A 233 -19.43 -38.45 -56.70
N PRO A 234 -19.67 -38.89 -55.46
CA PRO A 234 -18.70 -39.69 -54.75
C PRO A 234 -18.49 -40.99 -55.52
N THR A 235 -17.31 -41.12 -56.12
CA THR A 235 -16.86 -42.41 -56.64
C THR A 235 -16.86 -43.40 -55.46
N PRO A 236 -17.58 -44.54 -55.55
CA PRO A 236 -17.76 -45.45 -54.43
C PRO A 236 -16.40 -45.95 -53.95
N GLN A 237 -16.01 -45.57 -52.73
CA GLN A 237 -14.80 -46.07 -52.11
C GLN A 237 -15.02 -47.48 -51.55
N PRO A 238 -14.04 -48.38 -51.71
CA PRO A 238 -14.13 -49.76 -51.22
C PRO A 238 -14.11 -49.78 -49.69
N VAL A 239 -15.04 -50.56 -49.14
CA VAL A 239 -15.19 -50.88 -47.71
C VAL A 239 -13.85 -51.38 -47.17
N LYS A 240 -13.22 -50.60 -46.29
CA LYS A 240 -12.08 -51.06 -45.47
C LYS A 240 -12.59 -51.44 -44.08
N THR A 241 -12.27 -52.68 -43.73
CA THR A 241 -12.57 -53.38 -42.48
C THR A 241 -11.97 -52.65 -41.26
N PRO A 242 -12.62 -52.70 -40.08
CA PRO A 242 -12.10 -52.04 -38.88
C PRO A 242 -10.88 -52.78 -38.33
N VAL A 243 -9.80 -52.05 -38.04
CA VAL A 243 -8.66 -52.54 -37.26
C VAL A 243 -8.92 -52.20 -35.79
N GLU A 244 -8.97 -53.26 -34.99
CA GLU A 244 -9.13 -53.27 -33.54
C GLU A 244 -7.86 -52.70 -32.87
N VAL A 245 -7.99 -51.58 -32.16
CA VAL A 245 -6.90 -50.96 -31.39
C VAL A 245 -7.10 -51.29 -29.92
N THR A 246 -6.24 -52.17 -29.41
CA THR A 246 -6.12 -52.51 -28.00
C THR A 246 -5.44 -51.38 -27.22
N HIS A 247 -6.16 -50.79 -26.26
CA HIS A 247 -5.60 -49.87 -25.27
C HIS A 247 -5.08 -50.65 -24.05
N THR A 248 -3.79 -50.51 -23.76
CA THR A 248 -3.14 -51.01 -22.53
C THR A 248 -2.88 -49.83 -21.60
N ASP A 249 -3.60 -49.76 -20.48
CA ASP A 249 -3.38 -48.81 -19.38
C ASP A 249 -2.14 -49.22 -18.54
N PRO A 250 -1.20 -48.31 -18.23
CA PRO A 250 -0.18 -48.56 -17.23
C PRO A 250 -0.61 -48.10 -15.83
N GLN A 251 -0.60 -49.03 -14.87
CA GLN A 251 -0.73 -48.76 -13.44
C GLN A 251 0.37 -47.81 -12.91
N PRO A 252 0.05 -46.90 -11.98
CA PRO A 252 1.06 -46.12 -11.28
C PRO A 252 1.71 -46.94 -10.14
N LYS A 253 3.05 -46.87 -10.08
CA LYS A 253 3.87 -47.47 -9.02
C LYS A 253 3.76 -46.67 -7.72
N ASN A 254 3.47 -47.38 -6.63
CA ASN A 254 3.57 -46.89 -5.25
C ASN A 254 5.01 -46.44 -4.94
N GLN A 255 5.19 -45.15 -4.67
CA GLN A 255 6.39 -44.62 -4.02
C GLN A 255 6.09 -44.39 -2.54
N SER A 256 6.90 -45.03 -1.69
CA SER A 256 6.96 -44.85 -0.24
C SER A 256 7.41 -43.42 0.08
N VAL A 257 6.55 -42.66 0.77
CA VAL A 257 6.83 -41.29 1.22
C VAL A 257 7.40 -41.37 2.63
N SER A 258 8.67 -41.01 2.78
CA SER A 258 9.28 -40.70 4.07
C SER A 258 8.63 -39.44 4.67
N ASN A 259 8.26 -39.49 5.95
CA ASN A 259 7.67 -38.35 6.66
C ASN A 259 8.57 -37.10 6.53
N PRO A 260 8.02 -35.95 6.08
CA PRO A 260 8.77 -34.71 6.02
C PRO A 260 9.05 -34.19 7.45
N PRO A 261 10.17 -33.49 7.66
CA PRO A 261 10.40 -32.78 8.91
C PRO A 261 9.27 -31.76 9.14
N ALA A 262 8.88 -31.58 10.40
CA ALA A 262 7.82 -30.65 10.79
C ALA A 262 8.05 -29.27 10.13
N PRO A 263 7.03 -28.69 9.47
CA PRO A 263 7.19 -27.45 8.73
C PRO A 263 7.62 -26.34 9.69
N SER A 264 8.79 -25.75 9.43
CA SER A 264 9.17 -24.49 10.07
C SER A 264 8.09 -23.46 9.73
N LEU A 265 7.41 -22.97 10.75
CA LEU A 265 6.34 -21.99 10.63
C LEU A 265 6.81 -20.83 9.74
N ASP A 266 6.09 -20.54 8.66
CA ASP A 266 6.36 -19.37 7.84
C ASP A 266 6.14 -18.12 8.70
N ARG A 267 7.25 -17.49 9.11
CA ARG A 267 7.24 -16.29 9.96
C ARG A 267 6.41 -15.16 9.33
N GLU A 268 6.32 -15.14 8.00
CA GLU A 268 5.50 -14.16 7.28
C GLU A 268 4.01 -14.48 7.40
N ALA A 269 3.62 -15.74 7.27
CA ALA A 269 2.25 -16.19 7.50
C ALA A 269 1.77 -15.88 8.93
N LEU A 270 2.60 -16.17 9.95
CA LEU A 270 2.28 -15.81 11.34
C LEU A 270 2.13 -14.30 11.51
N ARG A 271 3.05 -13.51 10.94
CA ARG A 271 2.97 -12.05 10.99
C ARG A 271 1.68 -11.52 10.37
N LEU A 272 1.30 -12.03 9.20
CA LEU A 272 0.07 -11.62 8.51
C LEU A 272 -1.18 -11.99 9.33
N ALA A 273 -1.21 -13.21 9.89
CA ALA A 273 -2.28 -13.65 10.77
C ALA A 273 -2.43 -12.73 12.01
N LEU A 274 -1.32 -12.37 12.67
CA LEU A 274 -1.33 -11.45 13.81
C LEU A 274 -1.76 -10.02 13.42
N LEU A 275 -1.47 -9.56 12.20
CA LEU A 275 -1.94 -8.26 11.73
C LEU A 275 -3.46 -8.25 11.45
N GLU A 276 -4.00 -9.38 10.98
CA GLU A 276 -5.43 -9.54 10.75
C GLU A 276 -6.23 -9.50 12.06
N THR A 277 -5.73 -10.14 13.13
CA THR A 277 -6.40 -10.13 14.45
C THR A 277 -6.46 -8.75 15.09
N LEU A 278 -5.62 -7.80 14.66
CA LEU A 278 -5.64 -6.41 15.12
C LEU A 278 -6.68 -5.51 14.42
N LYS A 279 -7.36 -5.99 13.35
CA LYS A 279 -8.37 -5.19 12.65
C LYS A 279 -9.53 -4.74 13.55
N PRO A 280 -10.11 -5.59 14.41
CA PRO A 280 -11.16 -5.17 15.35
C PRO A 280 -10.65 -4.16 16.39
N TYR A 281 -9.41 -4.35 16.89
CA TYR A 281 -8.80 -3.44 17.86
C TYR A 281 -8.68 -2.01 17.30
N ARG A 282 -8.30 -1.85 16.02
CA ARG A 282 -8.26 -0.54 15.35
C ARG A 282 -9.62 0.16 15.24
N ARG A 283 -10.72 -0.58 15.43
CA ARG A 283 -12.09 -0.04 15.47
C ARG A 283 -12.57 0.22 16.90
N GLY A 284 -11.72 0.05 17.90
CA GLY A 284 -12.04 0.23 19.32
C GLY A 284 -12.66 -1.01 19.98
N ASP A 285 -12.50 -2.20 19.40
CA ASP A 285 -13.03 -3.45 19.95
C ASP A 285 -11.90 -4.44 20.30
N PRO A 286 -11.26 -4.29 21.48
CA PRO A 286 -10.18 -5.16 21.92
C PRO A 286 -10.64 -6.59 22.23
N GLN A 287 -11.89 -6.77 22.67
CA GLN A 287 -12.43 -8.10 23.02
C GLN A 287 -12.60 -8.96 21.76
N THR A 288 -13.14 -8.40 20.67
CA THR A 288 -13.25 -9.13 19.40
C THR A 288 -11.86 -9.45 18.85
N ALA A 289 -10.90 -8.53 18.96
CA ALA A 289 -9.52 -8.80 18.55
C ALA A 289 -8.88 -9.94 19.38
N LEU A 290 -9.14 -9.98 20.69
CA LEU A 290 -8.70 -11.08 21.55
C LEU A 290 -9.31 -12.41 21.14
N ASN A 291 -10.62 -12.44 20.87
CA ASN A 291 -11.31 -13.64 20.40
C ASN A 291 -10.74 -14.14 19.05
N GLU A 292 -10.41 -13.23 18.11
CA GLU A 292 -9.77 -13.60 16.84
C GLU A 292 -8.34 -14.11 17.05
N LEU A 293 -7.59 -13.53 18.00
CA LEU A 293 -6.25 -14.00 18.37
C LEU A 293 -6.29 -15.42 18.95
N GLU A 294 -7.30 -15.75 19.75
CA GLU A 294 -7.49 -17.09 20.34
C GLU A 294 -7.93 -18.15 19.32
N ARG A 295 -8.53 -17.73 18.21
CA ARG A 295 -8.93 -18.61 17.11
C ARG A 295 -7.79 -18.97 16.16
N LEU A 296 -6.66 -18.29 16.24
CA LEU A 296 -5.49 -18.71 15.50
C LEU A 296 -5.11 -20.11 16.02
N ASP A 297 -5.26 -21.13 15.17
CA ASP A 297 -4.84 -22.51 15.46
C ASP A 297 -3.50 -22.76 14.78
N LEU A 298 -2.46 -22.16 15.35
CA LEU A 298 -1.07 -22.30 14.94
C LEU A 298 -0.29 -23.07 16.01
N PRO A 299 0.55 -24.04 15.64
CA PRO A 299 1.45 -24.68 16.60
C PRO A 299 2.52 -23.67 17.08
N HIS A 300 2.91 -23.74 18.36
CA HIS A 300 4.00 -22.95 18.96
C HIS A 300 3.82 -21.41 19.03
N GLN A 301 2.60 -20.88 18.92
CA GLN A 301 2.38 -19.42 18.96
C GLN A 301 2.75 -18.80 20.31
N GLU A 302 2.59 -19.54 21.40
CA GLU A 302 3.00 -19.09 22.74
C GLU A 302 4.52 -18.87 22.86
N GLU A 303 5.31 -19.37 21.91
CA GLU A 303 6.77 -19.13 21.83
C GLU A 303 7.10 -17.82 21.08
N SER A 304 6.11 -17.20 20.41
CA SER A 304 6.30 -15.93 19.71
C SER A 304 6.13 -14.75 20.67
N ALA A 305 7.20 -13.98 20.85
CA ALA A 305 7.16 -12.72 21.60
C ALA A 305 6.06 -11.77 21.10
N SER A 306 5.78 -11.77 19.78
CA SER A 306 4.70 -10.95 19.21
C SER A 306 3.31 -11.42 19.65
N TYR A 307 3.10 -12.73 19.75
CA TYR A 307 1.85 -13.30 20.23
C TYR A 307 1.64 -13.02 21.72
N LEU A 308 2.65 -13.28 22.55
CA LEU A 308 2.62 -13.02 23.99
C LEU A 308 2.32 -11.54 24.30
N TRP A 309 2.99 -10.63 23.57
CA TRP A 309 2.74 -9.19 23.68
C TRP A 309 1.32 -8.80 23.29
N LEU A 310 0.85 -9.26 22.12
CA LEU A 310 -0.48 -8.93 21.62
C LEU A 310 -1.57 -9.44 22.55
N ARG A 311 -1.43 -10.66 23.09
CA ARG A 311 -2.39 -11.23 24.02
C ARG A 311 -2.41 -10.49 25.36
N GLY A 312 -1.25 -10.12 25.89
CA GLY A 312 -1.14 -9.31 27.10
C GLY A 312 -1.77 -7.92 26.93
N LEU A 313 -1.46 -7.25 25.82
CA LEU A 313 -2.00 -5.93 25.49
C LEU A 313 -3.52 -5.96 25.34
N LEU A 314 -4.06 -6.92 24.57
CA LEU A 314 -5.51 -7.00 24.34
C LEU A 314 -6.30 -7.31 25.62
N ASN A 315 -5.74 -8.11 26.52
CA ASN A 315 -6.34 -8.33 27.85
C ASN A 315 -6.34 -7.05 28.70
N LEU A 316 -5.24 -6.30 28.70
CA LEU A 316 -5.14 -5.02 29.41
C LEU A 316 -6.13 -3.97 28.87
N GLU A 317 -6.26 -3.88 27.55
CA GLU A 317 -7.21 -2.98 26.89
C GLU A 317 -8.66 -3.37 27.19
N THR A 318 -8.96 -4.66 27.13
CA THR A 318 -10.29 -5.18 27.47
C THR A 318 -10.66 -4.88 28.91
N TYR A 319 -9.73 -5.08 29.85
CA TYR A 319 -9.91 -4.73 31.26
C TYR A 319 -10.22 -3.23 31.44
N ARG A 320 -9.44 -2.36 30.77
CA ARG A 320 -9.59 -0.89 30.85
C ARG A 320 -10.89 -0.39 30.24
N MET A 321 -11.29 -0.96 29.11
CA MET A 321 -12.48 -0.53 28.35
C MET A 321 -13.78 -1.16 28.88
N SER A 322 -13.69 -2.18 29.73
CA SER A 322 -14.87 -2.82 30.31
C SER A 322 -15.60 -1.87 31.28
N PRO A 323 -16.93 -1.72 31.18
CA PRO A 323 -17.71 -0.97 32.17
C PRO A 323 -17.71 -1.64 33.56
N GLN A 324 -17.35 -2.93 33.63
CA GLN A 324 -17.14 -3.68 34.87
C GLN A 324 -15.81 -4.46 34.75
N PRO A 325 -14.68 -3.86 35.14
CA PRO A 325 -13.37 -4.48 35.02
C PRO A 325 -13.32 -5.77 35.85
N ARG A 326 -12.95 -6.89 35.23
CA ARG A 326 -12.79 -8.16 35.92
C ARG A 326 -11.33 -8.34 36.29
N GLU A 327 -11.05 -8.55 37.58
CA GLU A 327 -9.69 -8.80 38.07
C GLU A 327 -9.00 -9.99 37.36
N SER A 328 -9.78 -10.96 36.87
CA SER A 328 -9.27 -12.08 36.06
C SER A 328 -8.59 -11.62 34.76
N GLN A 329 -9.10 -10.58 34.09
CA GLN A 329 -8.54 -10.06 32.84
C GLN A 329 -7.21 -9.33 33.07
N LEU A 330 -7.10 -8.63 34.21
CA LEU A 330 -5.84 -8.01 34.62
C LEU A 330 -4.80 -9.08 34.93
N LYS A 331 -5.16 -10.13 35.70
CA LYS A 331 -4.27 -11.26 36.00
C LYS A 331 -3.83 -12.01 34.74
N GLU A 332 -4.71 -12.15 33.76
CA GLU A 332 -4.36 -12.72 32.46
C GLU A 332 -3.38 -11.82 31.70
N ALA A 333 -3.59 -10.51 31.66
CA ALA A 333 -2.64 -9.58 31.08
C ALA A 333 -1.26 -9.66 31.75
N GLU A 334 -1.22 -9.72 33.08
CA GLU A 334 0.00 -9.88 33.88
C GLU A 334 0.72 -11.18 33.54
N THR A 335 -0.03 -12.28 33.41
CA THR A 335 0.51 -13.59 33.05
C THR A 335 1.18 -13.56 31.67
N TRP A 336 0.51 -12.99 30.66
CA TRP A 336 1.02 -12.97 29.29
C TRP A 336 2.21 -12.02 29.10
N VAL A 337 2.14 -10.81 29.66
CA VAL A 337 3.27 -9.88 29.63
C VAL A 337 4.43 -10.39 30.48
N GLY A 338 4.16 -11.06 31.61
CA GLY A 338 5.18 -11.74 32.42
C GLY A 338 5.91 -12.82 31.63
N ARG A 339 5.19 -13.69 30.90
CA ARG A 339 5.79 -14.69 30.00
C ARG A 339 6.64 -14.05 28.91
N LEU A 340 6.19 -12.93 28.33
CA LEU A 340 6.98 -12.17 27.36
C LEU A 340 8.30 -11.69 27.98
N LEU A 341 8.26 -11.10 29.17
CA LEU A 341 9.44 -10.58 29.85
C LEU A 341 10.39 -11.70 30.27
N GLN A 342 9.88 -12.89 30.60
CA GLN A 342 10.71 -14.07 30.84
C GLN A 342 11.41 -14.56 29.57
N ALA A 343 10.70 -14.58 28.44
CA ALA A 343 11.25 -14.98 27.14
C ALA A 343 12.17 -13.91 26.52
N ASN A 344 11.97 -12.64 26.88
CA ASN A 344 12.71 -11.49 26.38
C ASN A 344 12.88 -10.41 27.49
N PRO A 345 13.87 -10.58 28.38
CA PRO A 345 14.09 -9.68 29.52
C PRO A 345 14.35 -8.22 29.12
N ASP A 346 14.96 -8.02 27.95
CA ASP A 346 15.32 -6.72 27.40
C ASP A 346 14.17 -6.04 26.64
N PHE A 347 12.97 -6.63 26.63
CA PHE A 347 11.82 -6.01 26.00
C PHE A 347 11.49 -4.66 26.64
N GLU A 348 11.51 -3.60 25.83
CA GLU A 348 11.09 -2.25 26.20
C GLU A 348 10.04 -1.74 25.18
N PRO A 349 8.80 -1.46 25.62
CA PRO A 349 7.81 -0.85 24.74
C PRO A 349 8.22 0.58 24.38
N ASP A 350 8.19 0.92 23.09
CA ASP A 350 8.50 2.27 22.60
C ASP A 350 7.46 3.28 23.13
N PRO A 351 7.88 4.32 23.88
CA PRO A 351 6.97 5.33 24.43
C PRO A 351 6.22 6.15 23.36
N LYS A 352 6.69 6.15 22.10
CA LYS A 352 5.98 6.78 20.98
C LYS A 352 4.84 5.93 20.41
N LEU A 353 4.83 4.63 20.72
CA LEU A 353 3.89 3.66 20.15
C LEU A 353 2.83 3.18 21.13
N TYR A 354 3.08 3.30 22.43
CA TYR A 354 2.19 2.80 23.47
C TYR A 354 1.76 3.89 24.46
N PRO A 355 0.51 3.85 24.95
CA PRO A 355 0.04 4.76 25.99
C PRO A 355 0.77 4.58 27.33
N ASP A 356 0.84 5.64 28.14
CA ASP A 356 1.54 5.67 29.44
C ASP A 356 1.14 4.54 30.41
N TYR A 357 -0.13 4.10 30.42
CA TYR A 357 -0.56 3.02 31.31
C TYR A 357 0.03 1.67 30.91
N VAL A 358 0.28 1.43 29.61
CA VAL A 358 0.95 0.22 29.13
C VAL A 358 2.42 0.23 29.56
N LEU A 359 3.08 1.39 29.43
CA LEU A 359 4.46 1.57 29.89
C LEU A 359 4.56 1.34 31.41
N THR A 360 3.65 1.96 32.17
CA THR A 360 3.57 1.81 33.63
C THR A 360 3.32 0.37 34.04
N PHE A 361 2.45 -0.35 33.32
CA PHE A 361 2.15 -1.76 33.57
C PHE A 361 3.40 -2.64 33.39
N VAL A 362 4.16 -2.45 32.31
CA VAL A 362 5.42 -3.18 32.06
C VAL A 362 6.47 -2.87 33.13
N VAL A 363 6.61 -1.60 33.54
CA VAL A 363 7.55 -1.20 34.60
C VAL A 363 7.22 -1.87 35.94
N ARG A 364 5.93 -1.92 36.31
CA ARG A 364 5.48 -2.61 37.54
C ARG A 364 5.77 -4.10 37.50
N LEU A 365 5.47 -4.76 36.39
CA LEU A 365 5.78 -6.18 36.21
C LEU A 365 7.28 -6.46 36.31
N LYS A 366 8.15 -5.62 35.72
CA LYS A 366 9.62 -5.73 35.88
C LYS A 366 10.07 -5.53 37.33
N ALA A 367 9.36 -4.71 38.10
CA ALA A 367 9.61 -4.48 39.52
C ALA A 367 9.01 -5.57 40.44
N GLY A 368 8.28 -6.54 39.89
CA GLY A 368 7.58 -7.59 40.65
C GLY A 368 6.41 -7.06 41.50
N GLN A 369 5.79 -5.97 41.06
CA GLN A 369 4.71 -5.26 41.76
C GLN A 369 3.33 -5.56 41.20
#